data_AF-B0WEY3-F1
#
_entry.id   AF-B0WEY3-F1
#
_cell.length_a   1.000
_cell.length_b   1.000
_cell.length_c   1.000
_cell.angle_alpha   90.00
_cell.angle_beta   90.00
_cell.angle_gamma   90.00
#
_symmetry.space_group_name_H-M   'P 1'
#
loop_
_entity.id
_entity.type
_entity.pdbx_description
1 polymer ?
#
loop_
_entity_poly.entity_id
_entity_poly.type
_entity_poly.pdbx_seq_one_letter_code
_entity_poly.pdbx_strand_id
1 'polypeptide(L)'
;MFNIATHMDFEGQGRAERLSRLIITLFGAVGLVWGYVIQQFSQTVYILIAGVLLASILTIPPWPIYRRKALNWQKPRPEAQVTTPGSEPESSKKKKK
;
A
#
# COMPACT_ATOMS: atom_id res chain seq x y z
N MET A 1 -14.59 7.88 17.43
CA MET A 1 -13.14 7.97 17.17
C MET A 1 -12.84 7.16 15.92
N PHE A 2 -12.58 7.80 14.77
CA PHE A 2 -12.27 7.07 13.54
C PHE A 2 -10.94 6.34 13.71
N ASN A 3 -10.96 5.02 13.89
CA ASN A 3 -9.77 4.19 13.94
C ASN A 3 -9.26 4.00 12.50
N ILE A 4 -8.64 5.06 11.97
CA ILE A 4 -8.01 5.05 10.65
C ILE A 4 -6.65 4.40 10.84
N ALA A 5 -6.59 3.09 10.69
CA ALA A 5 -5.29 2.41 10.56
C ALA A 5 -4.56 3.02 9.36
N THR A 6 -3.33 3.48 9.58
CA THR A 6 -2.51 4.22 8.61
C THR A 6 -1.70 3.31 7.69
N HIS A 7 -1.75 2.00 7.93
CA HIS A 7 -0.93 1.04 7.20
C HIS A 7 -1.63 0.56 5.92
N MET A 8 -0.92 0.67 4.79
CA MET A 8 -1.26 0.09 3.49
C MET A 8 -0.50 -1.23 3.34
N ASP A 9 -1.15 -2.31 2.91
CA ASP A 9 -0.43 -3.57 2.66
C ASP A 9 0.43 -3.45 1.40
N PHE A 10 1.52 -4.22 1.31
CA PHE A 10 2.39 -4.23 0.12
C PHE A 10 1.63 -4.55 -1.18
N GLU A 11 0.74 -5.55 -1.15
CA GLU A 11 -0.12 -5.84 -2.30
C GLU A 11 -1.16 -4.72 -2.54
N GLY A 12 -1.58 -4.03 -1.49
CA GLY A 12 -2.47 -2.87 -1.58
C GLY A 12 -1.82 -1.72 -2.35
N GLN A 13 -0.56 -1.41 -2.02
CA GLN A 13 0.25 -0.41 -2.70
C GLN A 13 0.41 -0.74 -4.20
N GLY A 14 0.72 -2.00 -4.54
CA GLY A 14 0.84 -2.41 -5.95
C GLY A 14 -0.48 -2.31 -6.73
N ARG A 15 -1.62 -2.55 -6.08
CA ARG A 15 -2.96 -2.34 -6.70
C ARG A 15 -3.25 -0.86 -6.88
N ALA A 16 -2.94 -0.04 -5.87
CA ALA A 16 -3.12 1.41 -5.93
C ALA A 16 -2.31 2.02 -7.09
N GLU A 17 -1.06 1.60 -7.28
CA GLU A 17 -0.21 2.08 -8.37
C GLU A 17 -0.76 1.70 -9.76
N ARG A 18 -1.20 0.44 -9.94
CA ARG A 18 -1.83 0.04 -11.22
C ARG A 18 -3.09 0.85 -11.51
N LEU A 19 -3.89 1.11 -10.48
CA LEU A 19 -5.12 1.87 -10.62
C LEU A 19 -4.85 3.35 -10.96
N SER A 20 -3.91 4.01 -10.28
CA SER A 20 -3.56 5.40 -10.62
C SER A 20 -3.04 5.50 -12.04
N ARG A 21 -2.17 4.58 -12.46
CA ARG A 21 -1.61 4.56 -13.80
C ARG A 21 -2.68 4.34 -14.86
N LEU A 22 -3.64 3.44 -14.61
CA LEU A 22 -4.80 3.23 -15.48
C LEU A 22 -5.64 4.50 -15.61
N ILE A 23 -6.01 5.12 -14.48
CA ILE A 23 -6.85 6.34 -14.47
C ILE A 23 -6.15 7.47 -15.23
N ILE A 24 -4.90 7.77 -14.89
CA ILE A 24 -4.16 8.87 -15.51
C ILE A 24 -3.99 8.63 -17.02
N THR A 25 -3.72 7.39 -17.44
CA THR A 25 -3.58 7.04 -18.87
C THR A 25 -4.91 7.25 -19.61
N LEU A 26 -6.03 6.81 -19.03
CA LEU A 26 -7.35 6.99 -19.63
C LEU A 26 -7.72 8.48 -19.76
N PHE A 27 -7.54 9.26 -18.68
CA PHE A 27 -7.81 10.70 -18.71
C PHE A 27 -6.85 11.44 -19.66
N GLY A 28 -5.59 11.03 -19.74
CA GLY A 28 -4.63 11.58 -20.70
C GLY A 28 -5.06 11.33 -22.14
N ALA A 29 -5.47 10.10 -22.49
CA ALA A 29 -5.94 9.77 -23.82
C ALA A 29 -7.22 10.54 -24.20
N VAL A 30 -8.23 10.54 -23.31
CA VAL A 30 -9.48 11.27 -23.52
C VAL A 30 -9.25 12.77 -23.59
N GLY A 31 -8.42 13.31 -22.69
CA GLY A 31 -8.06 14.73 -22.67
C GLY A 31 -7.37 15.17 -23.95
N LEU A 32 -6.47 14.34 -24.49
CA LEU A 32 -5.74 14.63 -25.72
C LEU A 32 -6.66 14.61 -26.94
N VAL A 33 -7.55 13.62 -27.06
CA VAL A 33 -8.56 13.57 -28.13
C VAL A 33 -9.49 14.79 -28.05
N TRP A 34 -9.98 15.11 -26.85
CA TRP A 34 -10.90 16.23 -26.65
C TRP A 34 -10.26 17.59 -26.94
N GLY A 35 -9.05 17.83 -26.43
CA GLY A 35 -8.35 19.09 -26.70
C GLY A 35 -7.90 19.23 -28.15
N TYR A 36 -7.67 18.12 -28.86
CA TYR A 36 -7.45 18.15 -30.31
C TYR A 36 -8.70 18.61 -31.07
N VAL A 37 -9.89 18.10 -30.71
CA VAL A 37 -11.16 18.51 -31.33
C VAL A 37 -11.44 20.00 -31.10
N ILE A 38 -11.21 20.49 -29.88
CA ILE A 38 -11.47 21.90 -29.52
C ILE A 38 -10.32 22.84 -29.97
N GLN A 39 -9.19 22.29 -30.42
CA GLN A 39 -7.97 23.06 -30.77
C GLN A 39 -7.46 23.93 -29.61
N GLN A 40 -7.70 23.52 -28.37
CA GLN A 40 -7.21 24.20 -27.17
C GLN A 40 -6.48 23.22 -26.25
N PHE A 41 -5.18 23.48 -26.05
CA PHE A 41 -4.36 22.65 -25.17
C PHE A 41 -4.73 22.80 -23.70
N SER A 42 -5.30 23.92 -23.27
CA SER A 42 -5.77 24.11 -21.89
C SER A 42 -6.80 23.05 -21.46
N GLN A 43 -7.66 22.62 -22.38
CA GLN A 43 -8.68 21.59 -22.11
C GLN A 43 -8.05 20.23 -21.80
N THR A 44 -6.96 19.87 -22.49
CA THR A 44 -6.24 18.61 -22.21
C THR A 44 -5.69 18.63 -20.77
N VAL A 45 -5.14 19.77 -20.35
CA VAL A 45 -4.54 19.96 -19.03
C VAL A 45 -5.62 19.91 -17.94
N TYR A 46 -6.78 20.54 -18.14
CA TYR A 46 -7.88 20.47 -17.18
C TYR A 46 -8.37 19.04 -16.96
N ILE A 47 -8.53 18.27 -18.04
CA ILE A 47 -8.94 16.87 -17.96
C ILE A 47 -7.85 16.05 -17.27
N LEU A 48 -6.58 16.29 -17.58
CA LEU A 48 -5.46 15.58 -16.95
C LEU A 48 -5.37 15.87 -15.45
N ILE A 49 -5.53 17.14 -15.03
CA ILE A 49 -5.59 17.53 -13.62
C ILE A 49 -6.77 16.85 -12.91
N ALA A 50 -7.95 16.83 -13.54
CA ALA A 50 -9.11 16.12 -13.00
C ALA A 50 -8.83 14.61 -12.80
N GLY A 51 -8.15 13.98 -13.77
CA GLY A 51 -7.71 12.59 -13.67
C GLY A 51 -6.72 12.34 -12.53
N VAL A 52 -5.75 13.24 -12.35
CA VAL A 52 -4.78 13.16 -11.25
C VAL A 52 -5.45 13.33 -9.89
N LEU A 53 -6.38 14.29 -9.76
CA LEU A 53 -7.13 14.48 -8.51
C LEU A 53 -7.98 13.24 -8.18
N LEU A 54 -8.68 12.69 -9.17
CA LEU A 54 -9.47 11.47 -8.99
C LEU A 54 -8.57 10.28 -8.60
N ALA A 55 -7.45 10.08 -9.29
CA ALA A 55 -6.48 9.05 -8.97
C ALA A 55 -5.92 9.22 -7.55
N SER A 56 -5.66 10.46 -7.14
CA SER A 56 -5.15 10.80 -5.80
C SER A 56 -6.18 10.45 -4.72
N ILE A 57 -7.45 10.83 -4.90
CA ILE A 57 -8.54 10.48 -3.97
C ILE A 57 -8.70 8.95 -3.86
N LEU A 58 -8.50 8.21 -4.94
CA LEU A 58 -8.68 6.75 -4.95
C LEU A 58 -7.46 5.96 -4.43
N THR A 59 -6.25 6.53 -4.47
CA THR A 59 -5.02 5.80 -4.15
C THR A 59 -4.29 6.28 -2.90
N ILE A 60 -4.47 7.54 -2.49
CA ILE A 60 -3.80 8.11 -1.29
C ILE A 60 -4.47 7.67 0.02
N PRO A 61 -5.81 7.69 0.18
CA PRO A 61 -6.42 7.22 1.40
C PRO A 61 -6.18 5.70 1.55
N PRO A 62 -5.90 5.20 2.76
CA PRO A 62 -5.75 3.77 3.00
C PRO A 62 -7.13 3.09 3.03
N TRP A 63 -7.76 2.99 1.86
CA TRP A 63 -9.07 2.37 1.71
C TRP A 63 -9.01 0.90 2.18
N PRO A 64 -10.07 0.38 2.83
CA PRO A 64 -10.09 -0.99 3.36
C PRO A 64 -9.90 -2.06 2.27
N ILE A 65 -10.13 -1.72 0.99
CA ILE A 65 -9.85 -2.60 -0.15
C ILE A 65 -8.36 -2.92 -0.32
N TYR A 66 -7.48 -2.00 0.10
CA TYR A 66 -6.03 -2.16 0.01
C TYR A 66 -5.42 -2.86 1.23
N ARG A 67 -6.23 -3.21 2.25
CA ARG A 67 -5.76 -3.87 3.49
C ARG A 67 -6.32 -5.28 3.71
N ARG A 68 -6.54 -6.02 2.62
CA ARG A 68 -7.16 -7.34 2.71
C ARG A 68 -6.17 -8.45 3.12
N LYS A 69 -4.87 -8.17 3.27
CA LYS A 69 -3.86 -9.18 3.58
C LYS A 69 -2.99 -8.75 4.76
N ALA A 70 -3.50 -8.96 5.96
CA ALA A 70 -2.72 -8.81 7.19
C ALA A 70 -1.50 -9.76 7.15
N LEU A 71 -0.30 -9.18 7.28
CA LEU A 71 0.97 -9.92 7.36
C LEU A 71 1.01 -10.73 8.67
N ASN A 72 1.07 -12.05 8.54
CA ASN A 72 1.34 -12.94 9.69
C ASN A 72 2.85 -12.92 9.97
N TRP A 73 3.27 -11.99 10.84
CA TRP A 73 4.64 -11.93 11.32
C TRP A 73 5.03 -13.26 11.97
N GLN A 74 6.13 -13.85 11.50
CA GLN A 74 6.71 -15.03 12.14
C GLN A 74 7.22 -14.65 13.53
N LYS A 75 7.09 -15.57 14.49
CA LYS A 75 7.61 -15.34 15.84
C LYS A 75 9.13 -15.13 15.77
N PRO A 76 9.70 -14.21 16.58
CA PRO A 76 11.14 -14.04 16.66
C PRO A 76 11.82 -15.38 16.87
N ARG A 77 12.82 -15.70 16.04
CA ARG A 77 13.65 -16.88 16.27
C ARG A 77 14.37 -16.64 17.61
N PRO A 78 14.36 -17.61 18.55
CA PRO A 78 15.13 -17.46 19.78
C PRO A 78 16.59 -17.19 19.39
N GLU A 79 17.18 -16.14 19.95
CA GLU A 79 18.59 -15.83 19.74
C GLU A 79 19.40 -17.09 20.01
N ALA A 80 20.17 -17.50 19.01
CA ALA A 80 21.19 -18.51 19.23
C ALA A 80 22.09 -17.93 20.32
N GLN A 81 22.03 -18.55 21.50
CA GLN A 81 22.86 -18.24 22.64
C GLN A 81 24.32 -18.23 22.14
N VAL A 82 24.88 -17.03 22.00
CA VAL A 82 26.33 -16.89 21.92
C VAL A 82 26.80 -17.34 23.29
N THR A 83 27.36 -18.55 23.34
CA THR A 83 27.97 -19.14 24.53
C THR A 83 29.08 -18.22 25.03
N THR A 84 28.76 -17.35 25.96
CA THR A 84 29.71 -16.85 26.96
C THR A 84 29.85 -17.96 28.01
N PRO A 85 31.04 -18.53 28.24
CA PRO A 85 31.19 -19.58 29.24
C PRO A 85 31.14 -18.94 30.63
N GLY A 86 30.14 -19.32 31.44
CA GLY A 86 30.14 -19.06 32.87
C GLY A 86 28.82 -18.57 33.45
N SER A 87 27.92 -19.50 33.76
CA SER A 87 27.24 -19.68 35.07
C SER A 87 25.98 -20.54 34.91
N GLU A 88 25.87 -21.49 35.84
CA GLU A 88 25.09 -22.74 35.83
C GLU A 88 23.59 -22.60 36.21
N PRO A 89 22.79 -23.69 36.17
CA PRO A 89 21.37 -23.70 35.83
C PRO A 89 20.40 -23.89 37.01
N GLU A 90 19.13 -23.50 36.83
CA GLU A 90 17.97 -24.06 37.55
C GLU A 90 16.79 -24.10 36.56
N SER A 91 16.24 -25.25 36.16
CA SER A 91 15.55 -26.32 36.91
C SER A 91 14.05 -26.26 36.60
N SER A 92 13.56 -27.31 35.93
CA SER A 92 12.19 -27.86 36.05
C SER A 92 11.03 -27.03 35.45
N LYS A 93 10.08 -27.55 34.67
CA LYS A 93 9.66 -28.92 34.37
C LYS A 93 8.80 -28.94 33.10
N LYS A 94 8.83 -30.11 32.49
CA LYS A 94 8.31 -30.56 31.20
C LYS A 94 6.83 -30.95 31.27
N LYS A 95 6.16 -30.85 30.10
CA LYS A 95 5.19 -31.79 29.49
C LYS A 95 3.75 -31.94 30.05
N LYS A 96 2.80 -31.54 29.18
CA LYS A 96 1.93 -32.42 28.36
C LYS A 96 1.25 -33.60 29.09
N LYS A 97 -0.06 -33.46 29.30
CA LYS A 97 -1.05 -34.51 29.05
C LYS A 97 -2.29 -33.87 28.46
#